data_AF-A0A497D3R9-F1
#
_entry.id   AF-A0A497D3R9-F1
#
_cell.length_a   1.000
_cell.length_b   1.000
_cell.length_c   1.000
_cell.angle_alpha   90.00
_cell.angle_beta   90.00
_cell.angle_gamma   90.00
#
_symmetry.space_group_name_H-M   'P 1'
#
loop_
_entity.id
_entity.type
_entity.pdbx_description
1 polymer ?
#
loop_
_entity_poly.entity_id
_entity_poly.type
_entity_poly.pdbx_seq_one_letter_code
_entity_poly.pdbx_strand_id
1 'polypeptide(L)'
;MWIGIVLFTFNFSFVVIVSLLFWLYYERIMFAEERFLERKFGDTYMNWAGRTPAFIPCFKKYEKNEMPFSFRNVFKREYSGMLATVIGFVFIDDLRRFFDFQYFSWKTMAHYILIAAVVIALILRSLKHYTKVFDEEGRA
;
A
#
# COMPACT_ATOMS: atom_id res chain seq x y z
N MET A 1 4.51 -0.13 1.37
CA MET A 1 4.42 1.32 1.67
C MET A 1 5.16 1.69 2.95
N TRP A 2 4.70 1.25 4.13
CA TRP A 2 5.17 1.73 5.45
C TRP A 2 6.68 1.60 5.73
N ILE A 3 7.30 0.48 5.38
CA ILE A 3 8.73 0.27 5.65
C ILE A 3 9.63 1.32 4.97
N GLY A 4 9.24 1.82 3.79
CA GLY A 4 9.98 2.87 3.09
C GLY A 4 9.97 4.20 3.83
N ILE A 5 8.82 4.58 4.39
CA ILE A 5 8.66 5.78 5.21
C ILE A 5 9.50 5.67 6.49
N VAL A 6 9.49 4.49 7.13
CA VAL A 6 10.27 4.22 8.34
C VAL A 6 11.76 4.25 8.06
N LEU A 7 12.23 3.64 6.96
CA LEU A 7 13.63 3.67 6.54
C LEU A 7 14.13 5.09 6.27
N PHE A 8 13.26 5.97 5.76
CA PHE A 8 13.60 7.37 5.47
C PHE A 8 13.93 8.21 6.71
N THR A 9 13.66 7.69 7.92
CA THR A 9 14.13 8.29 9.18
C THR A 9 15.64 8.11 9.43
N PHE A 10 16.30 7.20 8.70
CA PHE A 10 17.72 6.82 8.87
C PHE A 10 18.09 6.35 10.29
N ASN A 11 17.11 5.96 11.11
CA ASN A 11 17.35 5.42 12.45
C ASN A 11 17.17 3.90 12.47
N PHE A 12 18.28 3.16 12.59
CA PHE A 12 18.26 1.70 12.55
C PHE A 12 17.43 1.08 13.69
N SER A 13 17.58 1.58 14.92
CA SER A 13 16.82 1.09 16.07
C SER A 13 15.32 1.26 15.88
N PHE A 14 14.90 2.41 15.33
CA PHE A 14 13.50 2.68 15.01
C PHE A 14 12.96 1.72 13.95
N VAL A 15 13.72 1.46 12.88
CA VAL A 15 13.35 0.51 11.82
C VAL A 15 13.13 -0.89 12.39
N VAL A 16 14.02 -1.37 13.26
CA VAL A 16 13.91 -2.69 13.88
C VAL A 16 12.67 -2.79 14.77
N ILE A 17 12.45 -1.80 15.65
CA ILE A 17 11.30 -1.79 16.56
C ILE A 17 9.99 -1.79 15.77
N VAL A 18 9.85 -0.91 14.78
CA VAL A 18 8.64 -0.83 13.96
C VAL A 18 8.43 -2.10 13.14
N SER A 19 9.49 -2.72 12.63
CA SER A 19 9.38 -3.98 11.88
C SER A 19 8.90 -5.13 12.78
N LEU A 20 9.39 -5.23 14.02
CA LEU A 20 8.93 -6.23 14.97
C LEU A 20 7.47 -6.00 15.40
N LEU A 21 7.07 -4.75 15.64
CA LEU A 21 5.67 -4.42 15.93
C LEU A 21 4.76 -4.75 14.74
N PHE A 22 5.21 -4.42 13.53
CA PHE A 22 4.47 -4.74 12.30
C PHE A 22 4.30 -6.24 12.13
N TRP A 23 5.33 -7.05 12.44
CA TRP A 23 5.25 -8.50 12.38
C TRP A 23 4.11 -9.03 13.27
N LEU A 24 4.08 -8.65 14.54
CA LEU A 24 3.05 -9.08 15.49
C LEU A 24 1.66 -8.62 15.06
N TYR A 25 1.54 -7.40 14.56
CA TYR A 25 0.26 -6.84 14.11
C TYR A 25 -0.27 -7.58 12.87
N TYR A 26 0.60 -7.82 11.89
CA TYR A 26 0.21 -8.43 10.61
C TYR A 26 -0.13 -9.91 10.77
N GLU A 27 0.58 -10.64 11.64
CA GLU A 27 0.26 -12.02 12.00
C GLU A 27 -1.18 -12.15 12.51
N ARG A 28 -1.63 -11.23 13.36
CA ARG A 28 -3.01 -11.24 13.91
C ARG A 28 -4.07 -11.00 12.84
N ILE A 29 -3.81 -10.07 11.92
CA ILE A 29 -4.72 -9.81 10.79
C ILE A 29 -4.80 -11.04 9.90
N MET A 30 -3.65 -11.65 9.59
CA MET A 30 -3.58 -12.85 8.75
C MET A 30 -4.40 -13.99 9.36
N PHE A 31 -4.22 -14.30 10.65
CA PHE A 31 -5.01 -15.35 11.33
C PHE A 31 -6.52 -15.09 11.32
N ALA A 32 -6.94 -13.83 11.46
CA ALA A 32 -8.36 -13.48 11.40
C ALA A 32 -8.92 -13.67 9.99
N GLU A 33 -8.17 -13.28 8.97
CA GLU A 33 -8.54 -13.43 7.57
C GLU A 33 -8.58 -14.91 7.15
N GLU A 34 -7.60 -15.72 7.56
CA GLU A 34 -7.58 -17.16 7.27
C GLU A 34 -8.80 -17.87 7.86
N ARG A 35 -9.18 -17.55 9.10
CA ARG A 35 -10.41 -18.09 9.72
C ARG A 35 -11.68 -17.65 9.00
N PHE A 36 -11.72 -16.42 8.48
CA PHE A 36 -12.84 -15.95 7.70
C PHE A 36 -12.94 -16.71 6.36
N LEU A 37 -11.82 -16.94 5.69
CA LEU A 37 -11.75 -17.68 4.43
C LEU A 37 -12.07 -19.17 4.62
N GLU A 38 -11.56 -19.79 5.69
CA GLU A 38 -11.86 -21.17 6.06
C GLU A 38 -13.37 -21.37 6.24
N ARG A 39 -14.05 -20.47 6.98
CA ARG A 39 -15.51 -20.54 7.16
C ARG A 39 -16.29 -20.33 5.88
N LYS A 40 -15.77 -19.53 4.94
CA LYS A 40 -16.46 -19.18 3.70
C LYS A 40 -16.29 -20.23 2.60
N PHE A 41 -15.13 -20.89 2.54
CA PHE A 41 -14.73 -21.74 1.41
C PHE A 41 -14.37 -23.19 1.81
N GLY A 42 -14.25 -23.48 3.11
CA GLY A 42 -14.03 -24.83 3.65
C GLY A 42 -12.82 -25.55 3.03
N ASP A 43 -13.04 -26.79 2.59
CA ASP A 43 -12.00 -27.68 2.07
C ASP A 43 -11.30 -27.16 0.82
N THR A 44 -11.98 -26.37 -0.02
CA THR A 44 -11.37 -25.76 -1.21
C THR A 44 -10.25 -24.81 -0.82
N TYR A 45 -10.46 -24.02 0.23
CA TYR A 45 -9.44 -23.11 0.76
C TYR A 45 -8.31 -23.89 1.45
N MET A 46 -8.62 -24.92 2.23
CA MET A 46 -7.60 -25.71 2.92
C MET A 46 -6.64 -26.41 1.93
N ASN A 47 -7.17 -26.95 0.84
CA ASN A 47 -6.38 -27.56 -0.23
C ASN A 47 -5.49 -26.53 -0.95
N TRP A 48 -5.97 -25.30 -1.14
CA TRP A 48 -5.18 -24.21 -1.73
C TRP A 48 -4.10 -23.70 -0.77
N ALA A 49 -4.44 -23.50 0.50
CA ALA A 49 -3.55 -23.00 1.55
C ALA A 49 -2.38 -23.98 1.80
N GLY A 50 -2.63 -25.30 1.77
CA GLY A 50 -1.58 -26.30 1.90
C GLY A 50 -0.56 -26.31 0.75
N ARG A 51 -0.93 -25.75 -0.42
CA ARG A 51 -0.05 -25.68 -1.60
C ARG A 51 0.66 -24.33 -1.73
N THR A 52 0.06 -23.25 -1.23
CA THR A 52 0.52 -21.86 -1.40
C THR A 52 1.26 -21.35 -0.17
N PRO A 53 2.52 -20.91 -0.28
CA PRO A 53 3.23 -20.33 0.86
C PRO A 53 2.66 -18.98 1.27
N ALA A 54 2.57 -18.70 2.58
CA ALA A 54 1.94 -17.49 3.12
C ALA A 54 2.76 -16.20 2.95
N PHE A 55 4.10 -16.27 3.07
CA PHE A 55 4.96 -15.06 3.09
C PHE A 55 5.85 -14.91 1.86
N ILE A 56 6.54 -15.97 1.45
CA ILE A 56 7.49 -15.92 0.33
C ILE A 56 6.83 -16.54 -0.90
N PRO A 57 6.65 -15.80 -2.00
CA PRO A 57 5.98 -16.32 -3.18
C PRO A 57 6.79 -17.47 -3.79
N CYS A 58 6.11 -18.57 -4.13
CA CYS A 58 6.71 -19.67 -4.88
C CYS A 58 6.43 -19.51 -6.37
N PHE A 59 7.42 -19.04 -7.13
CA PHE A 59 7.30 -18.88 -8.59
C PHE A 59 7.01 -20.17 -9.36
N LYS A 60 7.32 -21.35 -8.77
CA LYS A 60 7.10 -22.66 -9.41
C LYS A 60 5.65 -23.13 -9.39
N LYS A 61 4.82 -22.61 -8.48
CA LYS A 61 3.40 -23.00 -8.30
C LYS A 61 2.45 -21.91 -8.80
N TYR A 62 2.92 -21.05 -9.70
CA TYR A 62 2.11 -19.95 -10.23
C TYR A 62 1.04 -20.48 -11.18
N GLU A 63 -0.22 -20.22 -10.84
CA GLU A 63 -1.37 -20.49 -11.69
C GLU A 63 -1.82 -19.19 -12.37
N LYS A 64 -2.02 -19.23 -13.68
CA LYS A 64 -2.37 -18.03 -14.45
C LYS A 64 -3.81 -17.64 -14.15
N ASN A 65 -4.00 -16.40 -13.70
CA ASN A 65 -5.33 -15.87 -13.43
C ASN A 65 -6.17 -15.76 -14.72
N GLU A 66 -7.46 -16.06 -14.62
CA GLU A 66 -8.41 -15.99 -15.75
C GLU A 66 -8.66 -14.54 -16.19
N MET A 67 -8.50 -13.58 -15.27
CA MET A 67 -8.68 -12.16 -15.56
C MET A 67 -7.36 -11.46 -15.93
N PRO A 68 -7.28 -10.76 -17.08
CA PRO A 68 -6.11 -9.98 -17.45
C PRO A 68 -5.93 -8.75 -16.56
N PHE A 69 -4.68 -8.36 -16.33
CA PHE A 69 -4.31 -7.15 -15.58
C PHE A 69 -4.93 -5.90 -16.21
N SER A 70 -5.61 -5.09 -15.40
CA SER A 70 -6.22 -3.83 -15.85
C SER A 70 -5.60 -2.64 -15.12
N PHE A 71 -4.88 -1.81 -15.88
CA PHE A 71 -4.36 -0.53 -15.41
C PHE A 71 -5.48 0.40 -14.93
N ARG A 72 -6.64 0.33 -15.56
CA ARG A 72 -7.83 1.11 -15.23
C ARG A 72 -8.28 0.84 -13.80
N ASN A 73 -8.30 -0.43 -13.39
CA ASN A 73 -8.66 -0.80 -12.02
C ASN A 73 -7.58 -0.42 -10.99
N VAL A 74 -6.30 -0.54 -11.38
CA VAL A 74 -5.18 -0.09 -10.54
C VAL A 74 -5.29 1.41 -10.24
N PHE A 75 -5.45 2.26 -11.25
CA PHE A 75 -5.61 3.70 -11.03
C PHE A 75 -6.87 4.04 -10.22
N LYS A 76 -7.96 3.28 -10.36
CA LYS A 76 -9.22 3.46 -9.60
C LYS A 76 -9.07 3.12 -8.10
N ARG A 77 -8.18 2.19 -7.74
CA ARG A 77 -8.07 1.66 -6.37
C ARG A 77 -6.82 2.14 -5.62
N GLU A 78 -5.71 2.41 -6.32
CA GLU A 78 -4.40 2.68 -5.70
C GLU A 78 -4.06 4.17 -5.51
N TYR A 79 -4.89 5.10 -5.99
CA TYR A 79 -4.60 6.54 -5.88
C TYR A 79 -4.52 7.03 -4.41
N SER A 80 -5.28 6.42 -3.49
CA SER A 80 -5.22 6.76 -2.06
C SER A 80 -3.92 6.28 -1.43
N GLY A 81 -3.44 5.09 -1.80
CA GLY A 81 -2.15 4.54 -1.35
C GLY A 81 -0.98 5.39 -1.82
N MET A 82 -1.00 5.82 -3.09
CA MET A 82 0.01 6.76 -3.63
C MET A 82 0.06 8.06 -2.81
N LEU A 83 -1.10 8.69 -2.56
CA LEU A 83 -1.16 9.90 -1.75
C LEU A 83 -0.63 9.70 -0.32
N ALA A 84 -1.07 8.64 0.36
CA ALA A 84 -0.63 8.34 1.72
C ALA A 84 0.89 8.14 1.78
N THR A 85 1.48 7.52 0.75
CA THR A 85 2.94 7.36 0.62
C THR A 85 3.63 8.71 0.55
N VAL A 86 3.24 9.58 -0.39
CA VAL A 86 3.89 10.87 -0.62
C VAL A 86 3.76 11.77 0.60
N ILE A 87 2.58 11.83 1.21
CA ILE A 87 2.34 12.56 2.46
C ILE A 87 3.27 12.05 3.57
N GLY A 88 3.39 10.73 3.72
CA GLY A 88 4.27 10.13 4.72
C GLY A 88 5.74 10.51 4.53
N PHE A 89 6.24 10.52 3.29
CA PHE A 89 7.62 10.94 3.00
C PHE A 89 7.86 12.42 3.27
N VAL A 90 6.94 13.29 2.85
CA VAL A 90 7.05 14.75 3.07
C VAL A 90 7.02 15.06 4.57
N PHE A 91 6.12 14.41 5.30
CA PHE A 91 6.03 14.56 6.76
C PHE A 91 7.35 14.21 7.46
N ILE A 92 7.99 13.10 7.08
CA ILE A 92 9.28 12.71 7.65
C ILE A 92 10.41 13.65 7.19
N ASP A 93 10.39 14.14 5.95
CA ASP A 93 11.36 15.13 5.45
C ASP A 93 11.27 16.44 6.25
N ASP A 94 10.06 16.92 6.52
CA ASP A 94 9.80 18.13 7.31
C ASP A 94 10.24 17.96 8.76
N LEU A 95 9.93 16.81 9.37
CA LEU A 95 10.41 16.50 10.73
C LEU A 95 11.94 16.53 10.79
N ARG A 96 12.63 15.91 9.83
CA ARG A 96 14.10 15.90 9.80
C ARG A 96 14.67 17.30 9.66
N ARG A 97 14.16 18.08 8.71
CA ARG A 97 14.56 19.49 8.52
C ARG A 97 14.31 20.33 9.77
N PHE A 98 13.19 20.11 10.44
CA PHE A 98 12.87 20.80 11.69
C PHE A 98 13.91 20.50 12.77
N PHE A 99 14.29 19.23 12.96
CA PHE A 99 15.35 18.87 13.91
C PHE A 99 16.71 19.47 13.53
N ASP A 100 17.08 19.46 12.25
CA ASP A 100 18.41 19.93 11.79
C ASP A 100 18.55 21.46 11.80
N PHE A 101 17.52 22.18 11.35
CA PHE A 101 17.61 23.61 11.05
C PHE A 101 16.73 24.51 11.94
N GLN A 102 15.81 23.95 12.72
CA GLN A 102 14.88 24.67 13.60
C GLN A 102 13.96 25.68 12.90
N TYR A 103 13.90 25.68 11.56
CA TYR A 103 12.95 26.49 10.78
C TYR A 103 12.18 25.63 9.78
N PHE A 104 10.95 26.02 9.49
CA PHE A 104 10.10 25.34 8.52
C PHE A 104 10.26 25.99 7.14
N SER A 105 10.85 25.25 6.18
CA SER A 105 10.97 25.71 4.79
C SER A 105 9.96 24.99 3.89
N TRP A 106 8.96 25.75 3.45
CA TRP A 106 7.92 25.30 2.53
C TRP A 106 8.40 25.14 1.09
N LYS A 107 9.62 25.61 0.75
CA LYS A 107 10.17 25.60 -0.61
C LYS A 107 11.15 24.44 -0.80
N THR A 108 10.62 23.22 -0.71
CA THR A 108 11.43 22.00 -0.84
C THR A 108 10.93 21.14 -2.00
N MET A 109 11.83 20.38 -2.64
CA MET A 109 11.50 19.41 -3.70
C MET A 109 10.35 18.46 -3.29
N ALA A 110 10.36 17.96 -2.05
CA ALA A 110 9.30 17.14 -1.48
C ALA A 110 7.91 17.80 -1.55
N HIS A 111 7.82 19.10 -1.27
CA HIS A 111 6.55 19.84 -1.33
C HIS A 111 6.05 20.00 -2.77
N TYR A 112 6.94 20.21 -3.74
CA TYR A 112 6.56 20.22 -5.15
C TYR A 112 6.01 18.86 -5.60
N ILE A 113 6.63 17.76 -5.15
CA ILE A 113 6.14 16.39 -5.41
C ILE A 113 4.78 16.16 -4.74
N LEU A 114 4.59 16.66 -3.51
CA LEU A 114 3.31 16.59 -2.80
C LEU A 114 2.20 17.29 -3.58
N ILE A 115 2.45 18.51 -4.05
CA ILE A 115 1.47 19.26 -4.85
C ILE A 115 1.11 18.49 -6.12
N ALA A 116 2.11 17.98 -6.85
CA ALA A 116 1.87 17.17 -8.04
C ALA A 116 1.03 15.90 -7.72
N ALA A 117 1.36 15.19 -6.64
CA ALA A 117 0.63 13.99 -6.22
C ALA A 117 -0.82 14.31 -5.83
N VAL A 118 -1.05 15.41 -5.12
CA VAL A 118 -2.41 15.89 -4.77
C VAL A 118 -3.21 16.20 -6.01
N VAL A 119 -2.63 16.92 -6.98
CA VAL A 119 -3.31 17.22 -8.26
C VAL A 119 -3.67 15.93 -9.00
N ILE A 120 -2.73 14.99 -9.14
CA ILE A 120 -2.98 13.70 -9.81
C ILE A 120 -4.12 12.94 -9.10
N ALA A 121 -4.09 12.88 -7.77
CA ALA A 121 -5.09 12.15 -7.03
C ALA A 121 -6.47 12.81 -7.05
N LEU A 122 -6.54 14.15 -7.09
CA LEU A 122 -7.80 14.87 -7.31
C LEU A 122 -8.35 14.59 -8.71
N ILE A 123 -7.50 14.57 -9.74
CA ILE A 123 -7.90 14.19 -11.09
C ILE A 123 -8.47 12.77 -11.10
N LEU A 124 -7.75 11.80 -10.54
CA LEU A 124 -8.19 10.39 -10.47
C LEU A 124 -9.47 10.22 -9.63
N ARG A 125 -9.58 10.91 -8.50
CA ARG A 125 -10.78 10.92 -7.66
C ARG A 125 -11.98 11.47 -8.42
N SER A 126 -11.80 12.58 -9.13
CA SER A 126 -12.84 13.20 -9.95
C SER A 126 -13.25 12.28 -11.10
N LEU A 127 -12.30 11.70 -11.84
CA LEU A 127 -12.60 10.73 -12.90
C LEU A 127 -13.35 9.50 -12.37
N LYS A 128 -13.02 9.02 -11.16
CA LYS A 128 -13.73 7.91 -10.51
C LYS A 128 -15.16 8.28 -10.12
N HIS A 129 -15.38 9.48 -9.62
CA HIS A 129 -16.69 9.88 -9.07
C HIS A 129 -17.65 10.42 -10.15
N TYR A 130 -17.12 11.12 -11.14
CA TYR A 130 -17.90 11.84 -12.15
C TYR A 130 -17.91 11.16 -13.52
N THR A 131 -17.21 10.03 -13.71
CA THR A 131 -17.11 9.40 -15.02
C THR A 131 -17.21 7.87 -14.95
N LYS A 132 -17.91 7.28 -15.94
CA LYS A 132 -17.87 5.83 -16.21
C LYS A 132 -16.57 5.36 -16.85
N VAL A 133 -15.56 6.25 -16.95
CA VAL A 133 -14.23 5.97 -17.50
C VAL A 133 -13.44 4.97 -16.66
N PHE A 134 -13.96 4.42 -15.55
CA PHE A 134 -13.40 3.26 -14.86
C PHE A 134 -14.36 2.07 -14.64
N ASP A 135 -15.50 2.02 -15.32
CA ASP A 135 -16.41 0.86 -15.30
C ASP A 135 -16.04 -0.15 -16.40
N GLU A 136 -15.59 -1.32 -15.97
CA GLU A 136 -15.43 -2.51 -16.81
C GLU A 136 -16.61 -3.45 -16.51
N GLU A 137 -17.39 -3.79 -17.54
CA GLU A 137 -18.49 -4.75 -17.40
C GLU A 137 -17.96 -6.10 -16.89
N GLY A 138 -18.60 -6.65 -15.85
CA GLY A 138 -18.23 -7.95 -15.26
C GLY A 138 -17.11 -7.92 -14.22
N ARG A 139 -16.65 -6.74 -13.76
CA ARG A 139 -15.63 -6.60 -12.71
C ARG A 139 -16.15 -5.75 -11.55
N ALA A 140 -16.46 -6.41 -10.43
CA ALA A 140 -16.86 -5.79 -9.16
C ALA A 140 -15.64 -5.36 -8.32
#